data_AF-A0A6P2C5H1-F1
#
_entry.id   AF-A0A6P2C5H1-F1
#
_cell.length_a   1.000
_cell.length_b   1.000
_cell.length_c   1.000
_cell.angle_alpha   90.00
_cell.angle_beta   90.00
_cell.angle_gamma   90.00
#
_symmetry.space_group_name_H-M   'P 1'
#
loop_
_entity.id
_entity.type
_entity.pdbx_description
1 polymer ?
#
loop_
_entity_poly.entity_id
_entity_poly.type
_entity_poly.pdbx_seq_one_letter_code
_entity_poly.pdbx_strand_id
1 'polypeptide(L)'
;MTMSIRLTRALSVAAAASLVIITMGSARAGAAGAVPAVRADSPQPGVTLGVAGEGNAWTDLFYAGTSGQAWMLHMSNMAQPVPVSLGGKLIGGPAAVWIRPGTFPISGFAVFGRGMDNRLWWRHQSSAGWSGWAPLGGALTSKPTVNIGAAVAPDALSVFVRGPNGSVFGRTLHGTPNGS
;
A
#
# COMPACT_ATOMS: atom_id res chain seq x y z
N MET A 1 3.57 -29.77 53.32
CA MET A 1 3.04 -29.10 52.11
C MET A 1 4.22 -28.74 51.23
N THR A 2 4.52 -29.57 50.24
CA THR A 2 5.73 -29.44 49.40
C THR A 2 5.33 -28.77 48.09
N MET A 3 5.82 -27.56 47.88
CA MET A 3 5.52 -26.70 46.73
C MET A 3 6.45 -27.06 45.56
N SER A 4 5.89 -27.61 44.49
CA SER A 4 6.62 -27.98 43.27
C SER A 4 6.52 -26.87 42.22
N ILE A 5 7.63 -26.16 42.00
CA ILE A 5 7.77 -25.13 40.95
C ILE A 5 8.16 -25.85 39.64
N ARG A 6 7.29 -25.80 38.63
CA ARG A 6 7.60 -26.24 37.26
C ARG A 6 8.21 -25.07 36.47
N LEU A 7 9.48 -25.18 36.07
CA LEU A 7 10.06 -24.28 35.06
C LEU A 7 9.62 -24.74 33.66
N THR A 8 8.75 -23.97 33.02
CA THR A 8 8.43 -24.16 31.60
C THR A 8 9.50 -23.47 30.74
N ARG A 9 10.16 -24.26 29.89
CA ARG A 9 11.18 -23.82 28.92
C ARG A 9 10.59 -22.74 28.01
N ALA A 10 11.28 -21.62 27.86
CA ALA A 10 11.00 -20.63 26.83
C ALA A 10 11.23 -21.25 25.44
N LEU A 11 10.19 -21.34 24.62
CA LEU A 11 10.33 -21.57 23.19
C LEU A 11 10.74 -20.23 22.55
N SER A 12 12.01 -20.07 22.22
CA SER A 12 12.47 -19.05 21.30
C SER A 12 12.03 -19.43 19.88
N VAL A 13 10.98 -18.79 19.37
CA VAL A 13 10.62 -18.86 17.95
C VAL A 13 11.57 -17.94 17.19
N ALA A 14 12.58 -18.52 16.54
CA ALA A 14 13.37 -17.81 15.55
C ALA A 14 12.45 -17.52 14.35
N ALA A 15 12.07 -16.26 14.16
CA ALA A 15 11.40 -15.82 12.95
C ALA A 15 12.39 -15.96 11.78
N ALA A 16 12.21 -17.01 10.97
CA ALA A 16 12.87 -17.08 9.67
C ALA A 16 12.29 -15.96 8.80
N ALA A 17 13.07 -14.91 8.57
CA ALA A 17 12.73 -13.91 7.57
C ALA A 17 12.85 -14.56 6.18
N SER A 18 11.75 -15.10 5.66
CA SER A 18 11.70 -15.54 4.27
C SER A 18 11.74 -14.32 3.36
N LEU A 19 12.89 -14.08 2.74
CA LEU A 19 13.03 -13.14 1.62
C LEU A 19 12.36 -13.77 0.39
N VAL A 20 11.16 -13.30 0.03
CA VAL A 20 10.49 -13.70 -1.22
C VAL A 20 10.75 -12.63 -2.27
N ILE A 21 11.51 -12.99 -3.30
CA ILE A 21 11.74 -12.16 -4.48
C ILE A 21 10.59 -12.41 -5.47
N ILE A 22 9.76 -11.40 -5.72
CA ILE A 22 8.70 -11.46 -6.73
C ILE A 22 9.33 -11.16 -8.10
N THR A 23 9.57 -12.19 -8.91
CA THR A 23 9.95 -12.04 -10.32
C THR A 23 8.69 -12.13 -11.19
N MET A 24 8.28 -11.02 -11.82
CA MET A 24 7.13 -11.02 -12.75
C MET A 24 7.62 -11.08 -14.20
N GLY A 25 7.45 -12.25 -14.83
CA GLY A 25 7.92 -12.52 -16.21
C GLY A 25 6.93 -12.08 -17.29
N SER A 26 7.46 -11.54 -18.39
CA SER A 26 6.75 -11.35 -19.66
C SER A 26 6.78 -12.64 -20.50
N ALA A 27 5.63 -13.12 -20.95
CA ALA A 27 5.52 -14.39 -21.69
C ALA A 27 5.96 -14.30 -23.16
N ARG A 28 6.73 -15.30 -23.63
CA ARG A 28 6.53 -16.00 -24.92
C ARG A 28 7.30 -17.34 -24.92
N ALA A 29 6.67 -18.39 -25.45
CA ALA A 29 7.15 -19.77 -25.40
C ALA A 29 8.12 -20.12 -26.54
N GLY A 30 9.08 -21.03 -26.27
CA GLY A 30 9.84 -21.75 -27.31
C GLY A 30 11.13 -22.46 -26.86
N ALA A 31 11.03 -23.80 -26.72
CA ALA A 31 12.06 -24.86 -26.80
C ALA A 31 13.26 -24.92 -25.81
N ALA A 32 13.57 -26.16 -25.39
CA ALA A 32 14.47 -26.54 -24.31
C ALA A 32 15.97 -26.58 -24.70
N GLY A 33 16.85 -26.23 -23.75
CA GLY A 33 18.30 -26.50 -23.82
C GLY A 33 19.13 -25.66 -22.83
N ALA A 34 19.83 -26.35 -21.91
CA ALA A 34 20.80 -25.87 -20.92
C ALA A 34 20.36 -24.71 -20.00
N VAL A 35 20.25 -24.96 -18.68
CA VAL A 35 20.00 -23.89 -17.69
C VAL A 35 21.20 -22.93 -17.72
N PRO A 36 21.07 -21.72 -18.28
CA PRO A 36 22.11 -20.73 -18.14
C PRO A 36 22.07 -20.29 -16.67
N ALA A 37 23.24 -20.03 -16.08
CA ALA A 37 23.30 -19.34 -14.80
C ALA A 37 22.33 -18.16 -14.86
N VAL A 38 21.31 -18.16 -13.99
CA VAL A 38 20.35 -17.06 -13.90
C VAL A 38 21.20 -15.82 -13.69
N ARG A 39 21.32 -14.99 -14.73
CA ARG A 39 21.74 -13.60 -14.51
C ARG A 39 20.78 -13.11 -13.45
N ALA A 40 21.31 -12.73 -12.29
CA ALA A 40 20.55 -11.93 -11.37
C ALA A 40 20.26 -10.64 -12.12
N ASP A 41 19.12 -10.60 -12.80
CA ASP A 41 18.59 -9.38 -13.37
C ASP A 41 18.53 -8.41 -12.20
N SER A 42 19.33 -7.35 -12.29
CA SER A 42 19.38 -6.28 -11.30
C SER A 42 17.94 -5.85 -10.99
N PRO A 43 17.61 -5.44 -9.75
CA PRO A 43 16.24 -5.10 -9.36
C PRO A 43 15.58 -4.24 -10.44
N GLN A 44 14.57 -4.79 -11.11
CA GLN A 44 14.04 -4.22 -12.35
C GLN A 44 13.44 -2.83 -12.06
N PRO A 45 13.95 -1.75 -12.66
CA PRO A 45 13.43 -0.40 -12.43
C PRO A 45 11.95 -0.34 -12.85
N GLY A 46 11.07 0.11 -11.95
CA GLY A 46 9.70 0.51 -12.33
C GLY A 46 8.57 0.09 -11.40
N VAL A 47 8.82 -0.78 -10.41
CA VAL A 47 7.81 -1.10 -9.38
C VAL A 47 8.07 -0.25 -8.15
N THR A 48 7.09 0.57 -7.76
CA THR A 48 7.17 1.35 -6.51
C THR A 48 6.07 0.90 -5.56
N LEU A 49 6.46 0.62 -4.30
CA LEU A 49 5.62 -0.02 -3.30
C LEU A 49 4.97 0.99 -2.33
N GLY A 50 3.90 0.56 -1.69
CA GLY A 50 3.24 1.13 -0.52
C GLY A 50 2.52 0.03 0.23
N VAL A 51 2.25 0.20 1.52
CA VAL A 51 1.61 -0.82 2.34
C VAL A 51 0.60 -0.19 3.28
N ALA A 52 -0.42 -0.94 3.65
CA ALA A 52 -1.35 -0.59 4.73
C ALA A 52 -1.82 -1.85 5.45
N GLY A 53 -1.99 -1.77 6.77
CA GLY A 53 -2.50 -2.89 7.57
C GLY A 53 -4.00 -2.79 7.82
N GLU A 54 -4.76 -3.87 7.65
CA GLU A 54 -6.20 -4.02 7.87
C GLU A 54 -6.59 -3.97 9.36
N GLY A 55 -6.13 -2.96 10.09
CA GLY A 55 -6.36 -2.83 11.53
C GLY A 55 -5.61 -3.90 12.33
N ASN A 56 -6.17 -5.10 12.45
CA ASN A 56 -5.68 -6.17 13.32
C ASN A 56 -5.40 -7.52 12.61
N ALA A 57 -5.66 -7.64 11.31
CA ALA A 57 -5.62 -8.94 10.63
C ALA A 57 -4.38 -9.11 9.74
N TRP A 58 -4.23 -8.31 8.69
CA TRP A 58 -3.20 -8.52 7.67
C TRP A 58 -2.63 -7.20 7.16
N THR A 59 -1.43 -7.26 6.59
CA THR A 59 -0.90 -6.15 5.78
C THR A 59 -1.26 -6.42 4.32
N ASP A 60 -1.68 -5.40 3.59
CA ASP A 60 -1.84 -5.49 2.14
C ASP A 60 -0.79 -4.64 1.44
N LEU A 61 -0.28 -5.19 0.34
CA LEU A 61 0.72 -4.54 -0.50
C LEU A 61 0.02 -3.78 -1.62
N PHE A 62 0.37 -2.52 -1.76
CA PHE A 62 -0.05 -1.65 -2.85
C PHE A 62 1.17 -1.33 -3.70
N TYR A 63 1.04 -1.39 -5.02
CA TYR A 63 2.16 -1.06 -5.89
C TYR A 63 1.70 -0.48 -7.22
N ALA A 64 2.56 0.33 -7.82
CA ALA A 64 2.43 0.69 -9.22
C ALA A 64 3.31 -0.27 -10.03
N GLY A 65 2.73 -0.92 -11.04
CA GLY A 65 3.47 -1.71 -12.01
C GLY A 65 4.26 -0.83 -12.98
N THR A 66 5.04 -1.44 -13.87
CA THR A 66 5.88 -0.73 -14.85
C THR A 66 5.09 0.17 -15.81
N SER A 67 3.81 -0.13 -16.07
CA SER A 67 2.90 0.70 -16.85
C SER A 67 2.37 1.93 -16.10
N GLY A 68 2.65 2.03 -14.79
CA GLY A 68 2.05 2.97 -13.86
C GLY A 68 0.69 2.52 -13.30
N GLN A 69 0.13 1.39 -13.75
CA GLN A 69 -1.14 0.89 -13.21
C GLN A 69 -1.00 0.51 -11.75
N ALA A 70 -1.98 0.89 -10.93
CA ALA A 70 -2.01 0.57 -9.51
C ALA A 70 -2.64 -0.81 -9.27
N TRP A 71 -2.07 -1.52 -8.30
CA TRP A 71 -2.47 -2.86 -7.89
C TRP A 71 -2.49 -2.96 -6.37
N MET A 72 -3.35 -3.86 -5.87
CA MET A 72 -3.35 -4.32 -4.49
C MET A 72 -3.10 -5.83 -4.49
N LEU A 73 -2.34 -6.30 -3.52
CA LEU A 73 -2.15 -7.71 -3.25
C LEU A 73 -2.44 -8.01 -1.79
N HIS A 74 -3.39 -8.90 -1.57
CA HIS A 74 -3.75 -9.38 -0.24
C HIS A 74 -2.64 -10.27 0.31
N MET A 75 -1.97 -9.86 1.38
CA MET A 75 -0.89 -10.70 1.95
C MET A 75 -1.43 -11.84 2.81
N SER A 76 -2.72 -11.85 3.13
CA SER A 76 -3.39 -13.02 3.70
C SER A 76 -3.29 -14.25 2.78
N ASN A 77 -3.14 -14.05 1.46
CA ASN A 77 -3.18 -15.10 0.45
C ASN A 77 -1.82 -15.32 -0.23
N MET A 78 -0.71 -15.22 0.51
CA MET A 78 0.64 -15.34 -0.06
C MET A 78 0.95 -16.70 -0.70
N ALA A 79 0.20 -17.76 -0.36
CA ALA A 79 0.37 -19.07 -0.98
C ALA A 79 -0.02 -19.06 -2.48
N GLN A 80 -0.98 -18.23 -2.88
CA GLN A 80 -1.45 -18.03 -4.26
C GLN A 80 -1.87 -16.56 -4.46
N PRO A 81 -0.90 -15.66 -4.66
CA PRO A 81 -1.17 -14.23 -4.75
C PRO A 81 -1.96 -13.90 -6.02
N VAL A 82 -3.16 -13.33 -5.86
CA VAL A 82 -3.97 -12.80 -6.97
C VAL A 82 -4.05 -11.27 -6.84
N PRO A 83 -3.32 -10.52 -7.68
CA PRO A 83 -3.38 -9.06 -7.66
C PRO A 83 -4.76 -8.53 -8.06
N VAL A 84 -5.29 -7.62 -7.26
CA VAL A 84 -6.50 -6.84 -7.55
C VAL A 84 -6.10 -5.59 -8.31
N SER A 85 -6.62 -5.44 -9.53
CA SER A 85 -6.41 -4.22 -10.32
C SER A 85 -7.10 -3.03 -9.66
N LEU A 86 -6.31 -2.01 -9.33
CA LEU A 86 -6.82 -0.71 -8.92
C LEU A 86 -6.89 0.28 -10.10
N GLY A 87 -6.59 -0.15 -11.33
CA GLY A 87 -6.60 0.73 -12.51
C GLY A 87 -5.72 1.97 -12.33
N GLY A 88 -6.10 3.07 -12.99
CA GLY A 88 -5.36 4.34 -12.93
C GLY A 88 -3.97 4.26 -13.56
N LYS A 89 -3.27 5.40 -13.55
CA LYS A 89 -1.87 5.50 -14.01
C LYS A 89 -1.12 6.47 -13.12
N LEU A 90 -0.28 5.93 -12.26
CA LEU A 90 0.51 6.65 -11.26
C LEU A 90 1.95 6.82 -11.72
N ILE A 91 2.54 7.96 -11.36
CA ILE A 91 3.98 8.20 -11.46
C ILE A 91 4.60 7.99 -10.07
N GLY A 92 5.20 6.82 -9.87
CA GLY A 92 5.78 6.40 -8.59
C GLY A 92 4.81 5.56 -7.77
N GLY A 93 5.10 5.41 -6.47
CA GLY A 93 4.40 4.46 -5.61
C GLY A 93 3.12 5.00 -5.00
N PRO A 94 2.11 4.14 -4.80
CA PRO A 94 0.93 4.50 -4.04
C PRO A 94 1.26 4.62 -2.54
N ALA A 95 0.50 5.45 -1.84
CA ALA A 95 0.44 5.47 -0.39
C ALA A 95 -0.94 4.99 0.03
N ALA A 96 -1.02 4.10 1.00
CA ALA A 96 -2.29 3.51 1.42
C ALA A 96 -2.45 3.64 2.93
N VAL A 97 -3.70 3.66 3.37
CA VAL A 97 -4.06 3.60 4.79
C VAL A 97 -5.33 2.78 4.95
N TRP A 98 -5.42 2.05 6.06
CA TRP A 98 -6.67 1.41 6.46
C TRP A 98 -7.47 2.32 7.37
N ILE A 99 -8.75 2.47 7.05
CA ILE A 99 -9.70 3.29 7.76
C ILE A 99 -10.67 2.36 8.49
N ARG A 100 -10.66 2.45 9.82
CA ARG A 100 -11.59 1.68 10.65
C ARG A 100 -13.03 2.18 10.40
N PRO A 101 -14.02 1.27 10.34
CA PRO A 101 -15.42 1.67 10.28
C PRO A 101 -15.76 2.68 11.38
N GLY A 102 -16.51 3.73 11.01
CA GLY A 102 -16.88 4.82 11.92
C GLY A 102 -15.79 5.86 12.20
N THR A 103 -14.56 5.69 11.70
CA THR A 103 -13.51 6.73 11.79
C THR A 103 -13.69 7.81 10.72
N PHE A 104 -14.10 7.42 9.51
CA PHE A 104 -14.37 8.31 8.38
C PHE A 104 -15.67 7.84 7.70
N PRO A 105 -16.33 8.66 6.85
CA PRO A 105 -17.50 8.25 6.06
C PRO A 105 -17.28 7.03 5.16
N ILE A 106 -16.02 6.71 4.87
CA ILE A 106 -15.62 5.49 4.16
C ILE A 106 -14.92 4.55 5.15
N SER A 107 -14.94 3.26 4.86
CA SER A 107 -14.22 2.26 5.63
C SER A 107 -13.44 1.34 4.70
N GLY A 108 -12.36 0.77 5.22
CA GLY A 108 -11.44 -0.04 4.43
C GLY A 108 -10.24 0.77 3.96
N PHE A 109 -9.65 0.39 2.85
CA PHE A 109 -8.46 1.05 2.31
C PHE A 109 -8.78 2.34 1.57
N ALA A 110 -7.96 3.36 1.81
CA ALA A 110 -7.80 4.52 0.95
C ALA A 110 -6.39 4.53 0.35
N VAL A 111 -6.30 4.75 -0.95
CA VAL A 111 -5.07 4.73 -1.73
C VAL A 111 -4.89 6.07 -2.41
N PHE A 112 -3.68 6.62 -2.30
CA PHE A 112 -3.27 7.90 -2.81
C PHE A 112 -2.11 7.71 -3.77
N GLY A 113 -2.09 8.49 -4.83
CA GLY A 113 -1.02 8.43 -5.82
C GLY A 113 -0.81 9.77 -6.50
N ARG A 114 0.38 9.93 -7.07
CA ARG A 114 0.66 11.02 -7.99
C ARG A 114 0.26 10.57 -9.40
N GLY A 115 -0.66 11.30 -10.04
CA GLY A 115 -1.10 11.01 -11.40
C GLY A 115 -0.09 11.45 -12.47
N MET A 116 -0.37 11.10 -13.73
CA MET A 116 0.45 11.53 -14.88
C MET A 116 0.51 13.05 -15.07
N ASP A 117 -0.48 13.76 -14.53
CA ASP A 117 -0.60 15.21 -14.50
C ASP A 117 0.11 15.86 -13.30
N ASN A 118 0.89 15.09 -12.55
CA ASN A 118 1.52 15.47 -11.28
C ASN A 118 0.53 15.95 -10.21
N ARG A 119 -0.77 15.65 -10.31
CA ARG A 119 -1.74 15.97 -9.27
C ARG A 119 -1.83 14.85 -8.24
N LEU A 120 -2.34 15.16 -7.05
CA LEU A 120 -2.74 14.15 -6.08
C LEU A 120 -4.04 13.52 -6.56
N TRP A 121 -4.08 12.19 -6.59
CA TRP A 121 -5.26 11.39 -6.88
C TRP A 121 -5.51 10.42 -5.74
N TRP A 122 -6.76 10.04 -5.56
CA TRP A 122 -7.13 9.03 -4.59
C TRP A 122 -8.23 8.09 -5.07
N ARG A 123 -8.25 6.89 -4.49
CA ARG A 123 -9.25 5.84 -4.69
C ARG A 123 -9.49 5.17 -3.33
N HIS A 124 -10.72 4.77 -3.03
CA HIS A 124 -11.03 4.16 -1.74
C HIS A 124 -12.01 2.99 -1.87
N GLN A 125 -12.04 2.15 -0.85
CA GLN A 125 -13.06 1.11 -0.69
C GLN A 125 -14.36 1.69 -0.11
N SER A 126 -15.46 1.07 -0.51
CA SER A 126 -16.81 1.30 -0.01
C SER A 126 -17.53 -0.04 0.10
N SER A 127 -18.76 -0.06 0.63
CA SER A 127 -19.60 -1.25 0.63
C SER A 127 -19.90 -1.79 -0.77
N ALA A 128 -19.86 -0.94 -1.80
CA ALA A 128 -20.04 -1.32 -3.20
C ALA A 128 -18.73 -1.74 -3.90
N GLY A 129 -17.62 -1.85 -3.16
CA GLY A 129 -16.29 -2.11 -3.70
C GLY A 129 -15.46 -0.84 -3.87
N TRP A 130 -14.49 -0.88 -4.77
CA TRP A 130 -13.55 0.22 -4.99
C TRP A 130 -14.16 1.36 -5.82
N SER A 131 -14.03 2.60 -5.35
CA SER A 131 -14.44 3.83 -6.05
C SER A 131 -13.73 4.00 -7.41
N GLY A 132 -14.07 5.03 -8.20
CA GLY A 132 -13.16 5.53 -9.24
C GLY A 132 -11.95 6.27 -8.64
N TRP A 133 -10.91 6.51 -9.46
CA TRP A 133 -9.86 7.47 -9.10
C TRP A 133 -10.40 8.90 -9.23
N ALA A 134 -10.27 9.70 -8.19
CA ALA A 134 -10.69 11.10 -8.17
C ALA A 134 -9.49 12.03 -7.93
N PRO A 135 -9.45 13.20 -8.59
CA PRO A 135 -8.38 14.17 -8.38
C PRO A 135 -8.60 14.94 -7.08
N LEU A 136 -7.53 15.16 -6.33
CA LEU A 136 -7.46 16.08 -5.18
C LEU A 136 -6.60 17.32 -5.50
N GLY A 137 -6.12 17.46 -6.73
CA GLY A 137 -5.38 18.64 -7.21
C GLY A 137 -3.94 18.72 -6.70
N GLY A 138 -3.39 19.94 -6.68
CA GLY A 138 -1.99 20.20 -6.31
C GLY A 138 -0.98 19.91 -7.42
N ALA A 139 0.30 20.12 -7.13
CA ALA A 139 1.43 19.81 -8.02
C ALA A 139 2.52 19.08 -7.22
N LEU A 140 2.68 17.79 -7.46
CA LEU A 140 3.46 16.88 -6.64
C LEU A 140 4.79 16.55 -7.32
N THR A 141 5.88 16.67 -6.57
CA THR A 141 7.21 16.20 -6.97
C THR A 141 7.63 14.92 -6.26
N SER A 142 6.87 14.48 -5.25
CA SER A 142 7.12 13.24 -4.50
C SER A 142 5.92 12.28 -4.53
N LYS A 143 6.20 11.04 -4.12
CA LYS A 143 5.17 10.12 -3.63
C LYS A 143 4.43 10.75 -2.44
N PRO A 144 3.08 10.59 -2.33
CA PRO A 144 2.35 11.02 -1.15
C PRO A 144 2.68 10.18 0.09
N THR A 145 2.45 10.75 1.27
CA THR A 145 2.41 10.04 2.55
C THR A 145 1.05 10.32 3.20
N VAL A 146 0.39 9.31 3.72
CA VAL A 146 -0.97 9.43 4.28
C VAL A 146 -1.03 8.93 5.72
N ASN A 147 -1.88 9.56 6.52
CA ASN A 147 -2.25 9.13 7.86
C ASN A 147 -3.76 9.36 8.09
N ILE A 148 -4.39 8.50 8.88
CA ILE A 148 -5.77 8.66 9.38
C ILE A 148 -5.73 8.81 10.90
N GLY A 149 -6.56 9.71 11.43
CA GLY A 149 -6.77 9.85 12.87
C GLY A 149 -5.63 10.59 13.55
N ALA A 150 -5.55 11.92 13.34
CA ALA A 150 -4.70 12.77 14.15
C ALA A 150 -5.29 12.89 15.56
N ALA A 151 -4.45 12.97 16.60
CA ALA A 151 -4.89 13.03 18.00
C ALA A 151 -5.92 14.15 18.29
N VAL A 152 -5.89 15.22 17.49
CA VAL A 152 -6.77 16.39 17.60
C VAL A 152 -7.96 16.37 16.62
N ALA A 153 -7.99 15.42 15.69
CA ALA A 153 -9.04 15.26 14.68
C ALA A 153 -9.15 13.77 14.29
N PRO A 154 -9.89 12.98 15.06
CA PRO A 154 -9.95 11.52 14.87
C PRO A 154 -10.61 11.13 13.54
N ASP A 155 -11.42 12.03 12.95
CA ASP A 155 -12.09 11.86 11.65
C ASP A 155 -11.31 12.51 10.49
N ALA A 156 -10.03 12.85 10.70
CA ALA A 156 -9.22 13.50 9.69
C ALA A 156 -8.31 12.52 8.95
N LEU A 157 -8.40 12.54 7.62
CA LEU A 157 -7.50 11.86 6.70
C LEU A 157 -6.53 12.89 6.11
N SER A 158 -5.26 12.81 6.50
CA SER A 158 -4.24 13.79 6.10
C SER A 158 -3.24 13.17 5.13
N VAL A 159 -2.96 13.91 4.05
CA VAL A 159 -2.00 13.51 3.01
C VAL A 159 -0.97 14.60 2.84
N PHE A 160 0.31 14.22 2.85
CA PHE A 160 1.46 15.11 2.72
C PHE A 160 2.26 14.79 1.47
N VAL A 161 2.74 15.83 0.80
CA VAL A 161 3.47 15.75 -0.47
C VAL A 161 4.53 16.84 -0.58
N ARG A 162 5.55 16.63 -1.40
CA ARG A 162 6.49 17.68 -1.82
C ARG A 162 5.98 18.38 -3.08
N GLY A 163 6.15 19.70 -3.15
CA GLY A 163 5.82 20.54 -4.31
C GLY A 163 7.03 20.93 -5.17
N PRO A 164 6.82 21.75 -6.23
CA PRO A 164 7.83 22.09 -7.24
C PRO A 164 9.10 22.78 -6.73
N ASN A 165 9.05 23.49 -5.60
CA ASN A 165 10.19 24.23 -5.04
C ASN A 165 10.71 23.59 -3.74
N GLY A 166 10.42 22.31 -3.55
CA GLY A 166 10.80 21.57 -2.36
C GLY A 166 9.97 21.85 -1.11
N SER A 167 8.96 22.71 -1.19
CA SER A 167 7.96 22.90 -0.14
C SER A 167 7.20 21.60 0.16
N VAL A 168 6.75 21.44 1.40
CA VAL A 168 5.87 20.35 1.83
C VAL A 168 4.46 20.90 1.99
N PHE A 169 3.49 20.25 1.36
CA PHE A 169 2.07 20.60 1.44
C PHE A 169 1.28 19.45 2.08
N GLY A 170 0.32 19.81 2.93
CA GLY A 170 -0.64 18.89 3.51
C GLY A 170 -2.06 19.18 3.00
N ARG A 171 -2.83 18.14 2.72
CA ARG A 171 -4.28 18.21 2.54
C ARG A 171 -4.94 17.33 3.59
N THR A 172 -5.88 17.90 4.34
CA THR A 172 -6.71 17.16 5.28
C THR A 172 -8.13 17.10 4.75
N LEU A 173 -8.69 15.90 4.68
CA LEU A 173 -10.09 15.64 4.43
C LEU A 173 -10.75 15.35 5.78
N HIS A 174 -11.89 15.99 6.05
CA HIS A 174 -12.68 15.75 7.24
C HIS A 174 -13.88 14.88 6.90
N GLY A 175 -14.21 13.96 7.79
CA GLY A 175 -15.34 13.05 7.63
C GLY A 175 -16.68 13.74 7.84
N THR A 176 -16.68 14.83 8.59
CA THR A 176 -17.78 15.76 8.71
C THR A 176 -17.40 17.10 8.08
N PRO A 177 -18.30 17.80 7.36
CA PRO A 177 -18.06 19.18 7.01
C PRO A 177 -17.83 19.96 8.32
N ASN A 178 -16.71 20.67 8.42
CA ASN A 178 -16.39 21.50 9.58
C ASN A 178 -17.56 22.45 9.89
N GLY A 179 -18.26 22.21 11.01
CA GLY A 179 -19.17 23.17 11.65
C GLY A 179 -20.63 23.15 11.19
N SER A 180 -21.51 22.72 12.09
CA SER A 180 -22.80 23.39 12.36
C SER A 180 -22.65 24.23 13.61
#